data_AF-A0A918C1S0-F1
#
_entry.id   AF-A0A918C1S0-F1
#
_cell.length_a   1.000
_cell.length_b   1.000
_cell.length_c   1.000
_cell.angle_alpha   90.00
_cell.angle_beta   90.00
_cell.angle_gamma   90.00
#
_symmetry.space_group_name_H-M   'P 1'
#
loop_
_entity.id
_entity.type
_entity.pdbx_description
1 polymer ?
#
loop_
_entity_poly.entity_id
_entity_poly.type
_entity_poly.pdbx_seq_one_letter_code
_entity_poly.pdbx_strand_id
1 'polypeptide(L)'
;MAKKSRAPAPTPTVYVQLLPMPGTKVLFWAVGECPYCAAKHYHPAGTMQGDPTERLGEVQAPCGNGAYVLALEPRPLRKKGKKGRRRAPWEEADSEDW
;
A
#
# COMPACT_ATOMS: atom_id res chain seq x y z
N MET A 1 10.91 -0.66 44.84
CA MET A 1 10.44 -1.41 43.66
C MET A 1 9.92 -0.43 42.62
N ALA A 2 10.59 -0.27 41.49
CA ALA A 2 10.14 0.64 40.42
C ALA A 2 8.94 0.02 39.70
N LYS A 3 7.78 0.69 39.78
CA LYS A 3 6.57 0.32 39.04
C LYS A 3 6.86 0.62 37.57
N LYS A 4 7.22 -0.41 36.79
CA LYS A 4 7.45 -0.28 35.36
C LYS A 4 6.09 0.06 34.71
N SER A 5 5.85 1.35 34.49
CA SER A 5 4.67 1.84 33.78
C SER A 5 4.62 1.17 32.42
N ARG A 6 3.62 0.32 32.19
CA ARG A 6 3.38 -0.31 30.90
C ARG A 6 3.00 0.81 29.94
N ALA A 7 3.88 1.10 28.96
CA ALA A 7 3.59 2.09 27.94
C ALA A 7 2.23 1.77 27.27
N PRO A 8 1.44 2.79 26.89
CA PRO A 8 0.20 2.56 26.16
C PRO A 8 0.49 1.73 24.91
N ALA A 9 -0.39 0.76 24.63
CA ALA A 9 -0.24 -0.07 23.44
C ALA A 9 -0.28 0.84 22.19
N PRO A 10 0.63 0.64 21.22
CA PRO A 10 0.62 1.44 20.00
C PRO A 10 -0.65 1.18 19.20
N THR A 11 -1.22 2.23 18.62
CA THR A 11 -2.39 2.16 17.75
C THR A 11 -2.08 1.27 16.54
N PRO A 12 -2.91 0.25 16.24
CA PRO A 12 -2.62 -0.66 15.14
C PRO A 12 -2.67 0.09 13.81
N THR A 13 -1.71 -0.21 12.93
CA THR A 13 -1.70 0.28 11.54
C THR A 13 -2.32 -0.77 10.65
N VAL A 14 -3.27 -0.36 9.80
CA VAL A 14 -3.94 -1.23 8.83
C VAL A 14 -3.66 -0.74 7.42
N TYR A 15 -3.39 -1.69 6.54
CA TYR A 15 -3.17 -1.37 5.14
C TYR A 15 -4.48 -1.35 4.37
N VAL A 16 -4.64 -0.33 3.52
CA VAL A 16 -5.85 -0.13 2.73
C VAL A 16 -5.61 -0.14 1.23
N GLN A 17 -6.67 -0.49 0.52
CA GLN A 17 -6.75 -0.43 -0.93
C GLN A 17 -7.78 0.61 -1.35
N LEU A 18 -7.47 1.37 -2.40
CA LEU A 18 -8.40 2.35 -2.96
C LEU A 18 -9.37 1.66 -3.91
N LEU A 19 -10.66 1.71 -3.62
CA LEU A 19 -11.72 1.16 -4.46
C LEU A 19 -12.62 2.28 -5.00
N PRO A 20 -12.76 2.41 -6.33
CA PRO A 20 -13.77 3.27 -6.92
C PRO A 20 -15.14 2.60 -6.85
N MET A 21 -16.18 3.39 -6.58
CA MET A 21 -17.55 2.91 -6.68
C MET A 21 -18.04 3.01 -8.14
N PRO A 22 -18.51 1.92 -8.77
CA PRO A 22 -18.90 1.92 -10.17
C PRO A 22 -20.06 2.88 -10.42
N GLY A 23 -20.00 3.63 -11.51
CA GLY A 23 -21.02 4.62 -11.86
C GLY A 23 -20.97 5.92 -11.04
N THR A 24 -20.00 6.07 -10.12
CA THR A 24 -19.80 7.30 -9.35
C THR A 24 -18.35 7.77 -9.41
N LYS A 25 -18.11 9.01 -8.98
CA LYS A 25 -16.76 9.57 -8.82
C LYS A 25 -16.22 9.39 -7.40
N VAL A 26 -16.83 8.54 -6.58
CA VAL A 26 -16.47 8.36 -5.16
C VAL A 26 -15.46 7.24 -5.00
N LEU A 27 -14.47 7.48 -4.15
CA LEU A 27 -13.41 6.54 -3.80
C LEU A 27 -13.58 6.10 -2.34
N PHE A 28 -13.25 4.85 -2.06
CA PHE A 28 -13.27 4.26 -0.73
C PHE A 28 -11.95 3.61 -0.38
N TRP A 29 -11.51 3.77 0.86
CA TRP A 29 -10.44 2.99 1.46
C TRP A 29 -11.03 1.69 2.01
N ALA A 30 -10.67 0.57 1.40
CA ALA A 30 -11.04 -0.75 1.86
C ALA A 30 -9.98 -1.32 2.79
N VAL A 31 -10.38 -1.62 4.02
CA VAL A 31 -9.61 -2.38 5.01
C VAL A 31 -9.97 -3.85 4.82
N GLY A 32 -8.99 -4.68 4.46
CA GLY A 32 -9.20 -6.10 4.20
C GLY A 32 -9.52 -6.93 5.44
N GLU A 33 -8.91 -6.59 6.58
CA GLU A 33 -9.13 -7.25 7.86
C GLU A 33 -8.98 -6.23 8.99
N CYS A 34 -10.05 -6.03 9.77
CA CYS A 34 -10.01 -5.13 10.92
C CYS A 34 -9.27 -5.79 12.10
N PRO A 35 -8.32 -5.11 12.77
CA PRO A 35 -7.56 -5.67 13.88
C PRO A 35 -8.41 -5.99 15.12
N TYR A 36 -9.67 -5.52 15.15
CA TYR A 36 -10.58 -5.72 16.28
C TYR A 36 -11.62 -6.80 16.04
N CYS A 37 -12.27 -6.81 14.86
CA CYS A 37 -13.38 -7.72 14.56
C CYS A 37 -13.11 -8.67 13.37
N ALA A 38 -11.93 -8.60 12.76
CA ALA A 38 -11.54 -9.35 11.56
C ALA A 38 -12.46 -9.15 10.33
N ALA A 39 -13.40 -8.22 10.37
CA ALA A 39 -14.28 -7.91 9.26
C ALA A 39 -13.64 -6.92 8.26
N LYS A 40 -14.18 -6.88 7.05
CA LYS A 40 -13.85 -5.86 6.04
C LYS A 40 -14.58 -4.56 6.35
N HIS A 41 -13.86 -3.44 6.28
CA HIS A 41 -14.41 -2.11 6.52
C HIS A 41 -14.11 -1.16 5.37
N TYR A 42 -15.00 -0.21 5.14
CA TYR A 42 -14.87 0.79 4.08
C TYR A 42 -14.91 2.19 4.69
N HIS A 43 -13.94 3.01 4.32
CA HIS A 43 -13.87 4.42 4.70
C HIS A 43 -13.96 5.31 3.48
N PRO A 44 -14.58 6.49 3.57
CA PRO A 44 -14.63 7.43 2.46
C PRO A 44 -13.22 7.99 2.17
N ALA A 45 -12.74 7.81 0.94
CA ALA A 45 -11.47 8.35 0.46
C ALA A 45 -11.64 9.68 -0.30
N GLY A 46 -12.88 10.13 -0.53
CA GLY A 46 -13.19 11.37 -1.26
C GLY A 46 -13.65 11.10 -2.69
N THR A 47 -13.44 12.06 -3.58
CA THR A 47 -13.81 11.95 -5.00
C THR A 47 -12.57 11.81 -5.89
N MET A 48 -12.75 11.33 -7.13
CA MET A 48 -11.68 11.20 -8.13
C MET A 48 -10.93 12.50 -8.46
N GLN A 49 -11.48 13.66 -8.09
CA GLN A 49 -10.86 14.97 -8.35
C GLN A 49 -10.00 15.46 -7.19
N GLY A 50 -10.11 14.84 -6.00
CA GLY A 50 -9.29 15.15 -4.83
C GLY A 50 -8.15 14.16 -4.65
N ASP A 51 -7.24 14.48 -3.72
CA ASP A 51 -6.15 13.58 -3.36
C ASP A 51 -6.63 12.63 -2.24
N PRO A 52 -6.84 11.33 -2.53
CA PRO A 52 -7.44 10.41 -1.55
C PRO A 52 -6.51 10.14 -0.36
N THR A 53 -5.22 10.46 -0.50
CA THR A 53 -4.21 10.27 0.52
C THR A 53 -4.38 11.20 1.72
N GLU A 54 -5.05 12.35 1.56
CA GLU A 54 -5.37 13.26 2.67
C GLU A 54 -6.33 12.65 3.71
N ARG A 55 -7.02 11.58 3.34
CA ARG A 55 -7.92 10.81 4.22
C ARG A 55 -7.23 9.62 4.90
N LEU A 56 -5.92 9.44 4.69
CA LEU A 56 -5.11 8.48 5.43
C LEU A 56 -4.67 9.07 6.77
N GLY A 57 -4.54 8.21 7.79
CA GLY A 57 -4.27 8.64 9.16
C GLY A 57 -5.09 7.86 10.17
N GLU A 58 -5.21 8.39 11.38
CA GLU A 58 -5.97 7.75 12.45
C GLU A 58 -7.48 7.91 12.23
N VAL A 59 -8.19 6.79 12.17
CA VAL A 59 -9.65 6.75 12.02
C VAL A 59 -10.25 5.79 13.03
N GLN A 60 -11.49 6.06 13.44
CA GLN A 60 -12.22 5.11 14.27
C GLN A 60 -12.66 3.90 13.45
N ALA A 61 -12.49 2.72 14.04
CA ALA A 61 -13.01 1.50 13.48
C ALA A 61 -14.55 1.58 13.40
N PRO A 62 -15.17 1.27 12.23
CA PRO A 62 -16.63 1.22 12.11
C PRO A 62 -17.30 0.25 13.10
N CYS A 63 -16.55 -0.72 13.63
CA CYS A 63 -17.02 -1.65 14.65
C CYS A 63 -17.02 -1.07 16.08
N GLY A 64 -16.56 0.17 16.30
CA GLY A 64 -16.59 0.85 17.60
C GLY A 64 -15.56 0.38 18.65
N ASN A 65 -14.67 -0.55 18.29
CA ASN A 65 -13.72 -1.17 19.22
C ASN A 65 -12.41 -0.38 19.43
N GLY A 66 -12.22 0.74 18.72
CA GLY A 66 -11.02 1.57 18.85
C GLY A 66 -10.69 2.33 17.57
N ALA A 67 -9.54 2.99 17.55
CA ALA A 67 -8.99 3.68 16.39
C ALA A 67 -7.82 2.90 15.79
N TYR A 68 -7.64 3.00 14.48
CA TYR A 68 -6.47 2.46 13.78
C TYR A 68 -5.95 3.45 12.75
N VAL A 69 -4.69 3.31 12.38
CA VAL A 69 -4.03 4.15 11.38
C VAL A 69 -4.19 3.52 10.00
N LEU A 70 -4.87 4.21 9.09
CA LEU A 70 -4.92 3.85 7.67
C LEU A 70 -3.59 4.19 7.00
N ALA A 71 -2.92 3.19 6.43
CA ALA A 71 -1.72 3.36 5.63
C ALA A 71 -1.84 2.64 4.28
N LEU A 72 -1.05 3.07 3.31
CA LEU A 72 -0.94 2.34 2.03
C LEU A 72 0.00 1.14 2.18
N GLU A 73 -0.33 0.03 1.52
CA GLU A 73 0.62 -1.08 1.42
C GLU A 73 1.93 -0.59 0.80
N PRO A 74 3.09 -0.88 1.41
CA PRO A 74 4.37 -0.52 0.81
C PRO A 74 4.50 -1.24 -0.53
N ARG A 75 4.54 -0.48 -1.63
CA ARG A 75 4.66 -1.07 -2.97
C ARG A 75 5.93 -1.93 -3.01
N PRO A 76 5.86 -3.21 -3.39
CA PRO A 76 7.05 -4.04 -3.49
C PRO A 76 7.99 -3.40 -4.51
N LEU A 77 9.18 -3.01 -4.06
CA LEU A 77 10.25 -2.53 -4.91
C LEU A 77 10.57 -3.63 -5.93
N ARG A 78 10.12 -3.45 -7.18
CA ARG A 78 10.51 -4.34 -8.27
C ARG A 78 12.03 -4.25 -8.40
N LYS A 79 12.74 -5.26 -7.88
CA LYS A 79 14.19 -5.41 -8.11
C LYS A 79 14.40 -5.34 -9.63
N LYS A 80 15.04 -4.26 -10.11
CA LYS A 80 15.40 -4.10 -11.53
C LYS A 80 16.15 -5.35 -11.96
N GLY A 81 15.52 -6.14 -12.84
CA GLY A 81 16.08 -7.37 -13.37
C GLY A 81 17.46 -7.11 -13.96
N LYS A 82 18.45 -7.83 -13.43
CA LYS A 82 19.79 -7.99 -14.00
C LYS A 82 19.59 -8.53 -15.42
N LYS A 83 19.62 -7.64 -16.43
CA LYS A 83 19.64 -8.03 -17.85
C LYS A 83 20.96 -8.76 -18.08
N GLY A 84 20.95 -10.09 -17.93
CA GLY A 84 21.96 -10.96 -18.50
C GLY A 84 21.87 -10.83 -20.02
N ARG A 85 22.71 -9.98 -20.60
CA ARG A 85 22.85 -9.80 -22.05
C ARG A 85 23.49 -11.06 -22.62
N ARG A 86 22.69 -12.12 -22.85
CA ARG A 86 23.06 -13.17 -23.80
C ARG A 86 22.73 -12.64 -25.20
N ARG A 87 23.74 -12.25 -25.94
CA ARG A 87 23.70 -12.32 -27.41
C ARG A 87 24.78 -13.33 -27.83
N ALA A 88 24.33 -14.29 -28.62
CA ALA A 88 25.04 -15.45 -29.08
C ALA A 88 26.09 -15.09 -30.17
N PRO A 89 27.10 -15.96 -30.37
CA PRO A 89 28.19 -15.80 -31.34
C PRO A 89 27.77 -16.27 -32.74
N TRP A 90 27.87 -15.40 -33.75
CA TRP A 90 27.85 -15.79 -35.17
C TRP A 90 28.30 -14.60 -36.06
N GLU A 91 29.28 -14.88 -36.95
CA GLU A 91 29.66 -14.33 -38.28
C GLU A 91 29.45 -12.83 -38.56
N GLU A 92 30.37 -12.05 -39.11
CA GLU A 92 31.23 -12.16 -40.31
C GLU A 92 32.34 -11.09 -40.12
N ALA A 93 33.64 -11.36 -40.24
CA ALA A 93 34.39 -11.38 -41.50
C ALA A 93 34.04 -10.21 -42.45
N ASP A 94 34.91 -9.21 -42.58
CA ASP A 94 35.53 -8.78 -43.85
C ASP A 94 36.25 -7.41 -43.75
N SER A 95 37.40 -7.32 -44.42
CA SER A 95 38.17 -6.12 -44.84
C SER A 95 38.97 -5.36 -43.75
N GLU A 96 40.29 -5.49 -43.64
CA GLU A 96 41.38 -5.03 -44.54
C GLU A 96 41.37 -3.52 -44.88
N ASP A 97 42.54 -2.90 -44.62
CA ASP A 97 43.11 -1.69 -45.25
C ASP A 97 42.62 -0.29 -44.79
N TRP A 98 43.40 0.35 -43.90
CA TRP A 98 44.04 1.69 -44.00
C TRP A 98 44.54 2.21 -42.64
#